data_AF-A0A316I891-F1
#
_entry.id   AF-A0A316I891-F1
#
_cell.length_a   1.000
_cell.length_b   1.000
_cell.length_c   1.000
_cell.angle_alpha   90.00
_cell.angle_beta   90.00
_cell.angle_gamma   90.00
#
_symmetry.space_group_name_H-M   'P 1'
#
loop_
_entity.id
_entity.type
_entity.pdbx_description
1 polymer ?
#
loop_
_entity_poly.entity_id
_entity_poly.type
_entity_poly.pdbx_seq_one_letter_code
_entity_poly.pdbx_strand_id
1 'polypeptide(L)'
;MVGPALESPPAPPRGWLRRLGAGLITGAADDDPGGIATYSQAGARFGYATLWSALLTLPPMIAIQTVCAHVGRVTGRGLAANMRQVYPKPLLLGLIGLLLLANIANLAADIGAMGEALRLLAGGPAPLYAFGFALLSLALEIWVPFPRYAPLLKLLTLSLFAYVLTALVAQVPWRSLAWQLWPRHAGHDYMVVVVAIFGTTISPYLFFWQASEEAEEEEAASDASPLLLAPEQAEAAFRRIRFDTGVGMV
;
A
#
# COMPACT_ATOMS: atom_id res chain seq x y z
N MET A 1 43.10 -37.31 -7.48
CA MET A 1 41.94 -36.56 -8.02
C MET A 1 40.75 -36.85 -7.12
N VAL A 2 40.41 -35.95 -6.21
CA VAL A 2 39.14 -35.92 -5.48
C VAL A 2 38.77 -34.45 -5.42
N GLY A 3 37.76 -34.04 -6.19
CA GLY A 3 37.28 -32.66 -6.21
C GLY A 3 36.52 -32.34 -4.91
N PRO A 4 36.55 -31.09 -4.42
CA PRO A 4 35.81 -30.73 -3.23
C PRO A 4 34.30 -30.82 -3.52
N ALA A 5 33.58 -31.50 -2.63
CA ALA A 5 32.13 -31.58 -2.64
C ALA A 5 31.54 -30.16 -2.57
N LEU A 6 30.68 -29.82 -3.52
CA LEU A 6 29.90 -28.60 -3.49
C LEU A 6 28.98 -28.66 -2.27
N GLU A 7 29.26 -27.84 -1.26
CA GLU A 7 28.34 -27.63 -0.14
C GLU A 7 27.01 -27.12 -0.70
N SER A 8 25.95 -27.90 -0.47
CA SER A 8 24.59 -27.47 -0.78
C SER A 8 24.23 -26.22 0.02
N PRO A 9 23.62 -25.18 -0.58
CA PRO A 9 23.26 -23.97 0.13
C PRO A 9 22.33 -24.29 1.31
N PRO A 10 22.45 -23.59 2.45
CA PRO A 10 21.62 -23.83 3.61
C PRO A 10 20.14 -23.63 3.23
N ALA A 11 19.30 -24.61 3.58
CA ALA A 11 17.86 -24.53 3.34
C ALA A 11 17.28 -23.26 3.99
N PRO A 12 16.44 -22.48 3.27
CA PRO A 12 15.94 -21.22 3.80
C PRO A 12 15.08 -21.46 5.05
N PRO A 13 15.22 -20.63 6.10
CA PRO A 13 14.46 -20.79 7.34
C PRO A 13 12.96 -20.62 7.07
N ARG A 14 12.18 -21.64 7.46
CA ARG A 14 10.73 -21.75 7.26
C ARG A 14 9.98 -20.90 8.30
N GLY A 15 9.57 -19.69 7.93
CA GLY A 15 8.72 -18.84 8.76
C GLY A 15 7.60 -18.19 7.97
N TRP A 16 6.36 -18.30 8.47
CA TRP A 16 5.17 -17.64 7.93
C TRP A 16 5.32 -16.10 7.87
N LEU A 17 6.05 -15.50 8.81
CA LEU A 17 6.37 -14.07 8.81
C LEU A 17 7.26 -13.62 7.64
N ARG A 18 8.08 -14.52 7.06
CA ARG A 18 8.93 -14.17 5.92
C ARG A 18 8.20 -14.32 4.57
N ARG A 19 6.97 -14.86 4.59
CA ARG A 19 6.08 -14.94 3.42
C ARG A 19 5.19 -13.70 3.26
N LEU A 20 5.08 -12.89 4.32
CA LEU A 20 4.46 -11.58 4.34
C LEU A 20 5.54 -10.57 3.95
N GLY A 21 5.57 -10.19 2.68
CA GLY A 21 6.63 -9.35 2.11
C GLY A 21 6.04 -8.08 1.52
N ALA A 22 6.38 -7.83 0.27
CA ALA A 22 5.87 -6.72 -0.54
C ALA A 22 4.34 -6.53 -0.41
N GLY A 23 3.54 -7.59 -0.44
CA GLY A 23 2.08 -7.49 -0.39
C GLY A 23 1.53 -6.90 0.92
N LEU A 24 2.04 -7.34 2.06
CA LEU A 24 1.67 -6.78 3.37
C LEU A 24 2.15 -5.33 3.54
N ILE A 25 3.36 -5.02 3.07
CA ILE A 25 3.92 -3.66 3.16
C ILE A 25 3.09 -2.70 2.32
N THR A 26 2.74 -3.09 1.09
CA THR A 26 1.89 -2.28 0.21
C THR A 26 0.48 -2.12 0.77
N GLY A 27 -0.11 -3.16 1.35
CA GLY A 27 -1.42 -3.06 2.01
C GLY A 27 -1.39 -2.11 3.21
N ALA A 28 -0.38 -2.21 4.06
CA ALA A 28 -0.19 -1.27 5.18
C ALA A 28 0.14 0.17 4.72
N ALA A 29 0.73 0.33 3.53
CA ALA A 29 1.00 1.63 2.93
C ALA A 29 -0.25 2.27 2.29
N ASP A 30 -1.25 1.46 1.90
CA ASP A 30 -2.54 1.95 1.38
C ASP A 30 -3.37 2.67 2.47
N ASP A 31 -3.19 2.29 3.74
CA ASP A 31 -3.80 2.96 4.90
C ASP A 31 -3.04 4.24 5.31
N ASP A 32 -2.83 5.15 4.36
CA ASP A 32 -2.20 6.45 4.61
C ASP A 32 -3.12 7.40 5.41
N PRO A 33 -2.56 8.41 6.13
CA PRO A 33 -3.36 9.36 6.90
C PRO A 33 -4.43 10.08 6.06
N GLY A 34 -4.15 10.38 4.79
CA GLY A 34 -5.10 10.97 3.85
C GLY A 34 -6.31 10.07 3.58
N GLY A 35 -6.08 8.77 3.33
CA GLY A 35 -7.12 7.76 3.16
C GLY A 35 -7.96 7.60 4.42
N ILE A 36 -7.32 7.46 5.58
CA ILE A 36 -7.99 7.38 6.88
C ILE A 36 -8.87 8.62 7.15
N ALA A 37 -8.37 9.83 6.85
CA ALA A 37 -9.14 11.05 7.00
C ALA A 37 -10.36 11.07 6.06
N THR A 38 -10.21 10.58 4.84
CA THR A 38 -11.29 10.47 3.85
C THR A 38 -12.38 9.51 4.33
N TYR A 39 -11.99 8.32 4.79
CA TYR A 39 -12.93 7.30 5.31
C TYR A 39 -13.63 7.79 6.59
N SER A 40 -12.91 8.47 7.47
CA SER A 40 -13.46 9.04 8.70
C SER A 40 -14.50 10.12 8.40
N GLN A 41 -14.23 11.00 7.44
CA GLN A 41 -15.19 12.02 6.99
C GLN A 41 -16.42 11.39 6.32
N ALA A 42 -16.21 10.37 5.49
CA ALA A 42 -17.29 9.63 4.85
C ALA A 42 -18.22 9.00 5.89
N GLY A 43 -17.64 8.31 6.89
CA GLY A 43 -18.38 7.68 7.98
C GLY A 43 -19.10 8.70 8.87
N ALA A 44 -18.47 9.82 9.20
CA ALA A 44 -19.07 10.88 10.00
C ALA A 44 -20.28 11.53 9.30
N ARG A 45 -20.22 11.70 7.98
CA ARG A 45 -21.26 12.38 7.21
C ARG A 45 -22.39 11.46 6.75
N PHE A 46 -22.06 10.25 6.33
CA PHE A 46 -23.00 9.32 5.67
C PHE A 46 -23.20 8.01 6.44
N GLY A 47 -22.63 7.87 7.64
CA GLY A 47 -22.70 6.64 8.43
C GLY A 47 -22.10 5.46 7.66
N TYR A 48 -22.81 4.33 7.65
CA TYR A 48 -22.36 3.13 6.93
C TYR A 48 -22.76 3.10 5.44
N ALA A 49 -23.34 4.18 4.90
CA ALA A 49 -23.87 4.20 3.55
C ALA A 49 -22.80 4.08 2.45
N THR A 50 -21.53 4.34 2.79
CA THR A 50 -20.39 4.16 1.88
C THR A 50 -19.71 2.81 2.02
N LEU A 51 -20.13 1.94 2.95
CA LEU A 51 -19.43 0.68 3.24
C LEU A 51 -19.34 -0.27 2.04
N TRP A 52 -20.32 -0.25 1.15
CA TRP A 52 -20.29 -1.03 -0.09
C TRP A 52 -19.10 -0.68 -1.00
N SER A 53 -18.55 0.53 -0.90
CA SER A 53 -17.40 0.96 -1.70
C SER A 53 -16.18 0.09 -1.42
N ALA A 54 -15.87 -0.20 -0.15
CA ALA A 54 -14.77 -1.06 0.24
C ALA A 54 -14.91 -2.49 -0.33
N LEU A 55 -16.12 -3.04 -0.32
CA LEU A 55 -16.37 -4.35 -0.94
C LEU A 55 -16.18 -4.35 -2.45
N LEU A 56 -16.47 -3.23 -3.11
CA LEU A 56 -16.30 -3.11 -4.56
C LEU A 56 -14.85 -2.82 -4.94
N THR A 57 -14.11 -2.06 -4.14
CA THR A 57 -12.73 -1.65 -4.44
C THR A 57 -11.71 -2.74 -4.11
N LEU A 58 -11.99 -3.59 -3.13
CA LEU A 58 -11.07 -4.64 -2.68
C LEU A 58 -10.70 -5.66 -3.80
N PRO A 59 -11.64 -6.26 -4.57
CA PRO A 59 -11.26 -7.21 -5.62
C PRO A 59 -10.43 -6.58 -6.75
N PRO A 60 -10.81 -5.39 -7.31
CA PRO A 60 -9.97 -4.69 -8.27
C PRO A 60 -8.58 -4.33 -7.74
N MET A 61 -8.48 -3.90 -6.48
CA MET A 61 -7.20 -3.61 -5.84
C MET A 61 -6.32 -4.86 -5.79
N ILE A 62 -6.82 -5.98 -5.25
CA ILE A 62 -6.07 -7.24 -5.19
C ILE A 62 -5.62 -7.66 -6.60
N ALA A 63 -6.51 -7.55 -7.59
CA ALA A 63 -6.22 -7.91 -8.96
C ALA A 63 -5.10 -7.04 -9.56
N ILE A 64 -5.19 -5.71 -9.44
CA ILE A 64 -4.19 -4.79 -9.97
C ILE A 64 -2.85 -4.98 -9.28
N GLN A 65 -2.83 -5.11 -7.95
CA GLN A 65 -1.60 -5.31 -7.19
C GLN A 65 -0.95 -6.65 -7.52
N THR A 66 -1.74 -7.71 -7.72
CA THR A 66 -1.23 -9.01 -8.18
C THR A 66 -0.59 -8.90 -9.55
N VAL A 67 -1.19 -8.12 -10.47
CA VAL A 67 -0.61 -7.86 -11.80
C VAL A 67 0.71 -7.08 -11.68
N CYS A 68 0.76 -6.02 -10.86
CA CYS A 68 1.97 -5.25 -10.62
C CYS A 68 3.09 -6.12 -10.02
N ALA A 69 2.76 -6.98 -9.06
CA ALA A 69 3.68 -7.94 -8.46
C ALA A 69 4.21 -8.94 -9.49
N HIS A 70 3.35 -9.47 -10.36
CA HIS A 70 3.76 -10.34 -11.46
C HIS A 70 4.71 -9.62 -12.43
N VAL A 71 4.43 -8.38 -12.81
CA VAL A 71 5.32 -7.60 -13.67
C VAL A 71 6.70 -7.45 -13.04
N GLY A 72 6.77 -7.06 -11.76
CA GLY A 72 8.01 -6.95 -11.00
C GLY A 72 8.79 -8.27 -10.97
N ARG A 73 8.13 -9.35 -10.52
CA ARG A 73 8.75 -10.67 -10.36
C ARG A 73 9.17 -11.33 -11.67
N VAL A 74 8.41 -11.14 -12.75
CA VAL A 74 8.74 -11.72 -14.07
C VAL A 74 9.92 -11.01 -14.71
N THR A 75 9.91 -9.67 -14.65
CA THR A 75 10.90 -8.85 -15.37
C THR A 75 12.16 -8.54 -14.57
N GLY A 76 12.12 -8.70 -13.24
CA GLY A 76 13.18 -8.27 -12.32
C GLY A 76 13.35 -6.75 -12.30
N ARG A 77 12.28 -6.01 -12.64
CA ARG A 77 12.34 -4.55 -12.86
C ARG A 77 11.06 -3.87 -12.40
N GLY A 78 11.21 -2.67 -11.85
CA GLY A 78 10.08 -1.80 -11.53
C GLY A 78 9.29 -1.35 -12.77
N LEU A 79 8.05 -0.88 -12.53
CA LEU A 79 7.10 -0.56 -13.60
C LEU A 79 7.61 0.51 -14.58
N ALA A 80 8.27 1.57 -14.09
CA ALA A 80 8.84 2.62 -14.92
C ALA A 80 9.92 2.10 -15.90
N ALA A 81 10.75 1.16 -15.44
CA ALA A 81 11.80 0.56 -16.25
C ALA A 81 11.22 -0.31 -17.38
N ASN A 82 10.13 -1.03 -17.10
CA ASN A 82 9.39 -1.78 -18.12
C ASN A 82 8.69 -0.85 -19.12
N MET A 83 8.04 0.21 -18.65
CA MET A 83 7.38 1.20 -19.51
C MET A 83 8.35 1.88 -20.48
N ARG A 84 9.59 2.13 -20.06
CA ARG A 84 10.64 2.72 -20.91
C ARG A 84 11.01 1.84 -22.12
N GLN A 85 10.80 0.53 -22.04
CA GLN A 85 11.09 -0.39 -23.15
C GLN A 85 9.97 -0.43 -24.19
N VAL A 86 8.75 -0.10 -23.80
CA VAL A 86 7.54 -0.23 -24.64
C VAL A 86 7.05 1.13 -25.17
N TYR A 87 7.16 2.19 -24.37
CA TYR A 87 6.58 3.49 -24.70
C TYR A 87 7.60 4.51 -25.22
N PRO A 88 7.19 5.44 -26.11
CA PRO A 88 8.04 6.54 -26.53
C PRO A 88 8.32 7.49 -25.35
N LYS A 89 9.53 8.05 -25.32
CA LYS A 89 10.01 8.98 -24.26
C LYS A 89 9.01 10.07 -23.84
N PRO A 90 8.33 10.82 -24.73
CA PRO A 90 7.41 11.88 -24.29
C PRO A 90 6.22 11.34 -23.50
N LEU A 91 5.67 10.18 -23.87
CA LEU A 91 4.57 9.56 -23.14
C LEU A 91 5.02 9.09 -21.75
N LEU A 92 6.19 8.45 -21.67
CA LEU A 92 6.78 8.04 -20.40
C LEU A 92 6.97 9.23 -19.45
N LEU A 93 7.56 10.33 -19.93
CA LEU A 93 7.78 11.54 -19.14
C LEU A 93 6.45 12.17 -18.69
N GLY A 94 5.43 12.18 -19.55
CA GLY A 94 4.09 12.64 -19.19
C GLY A 94 3.46 11.82 -18.07
N LEU A 95 3.56 10.48 -18.15
CA LEU A 95 3.03 9.57 -17.12
C LEU A 95 3.78 9.71 -15.78
N ILE A 96 5.11 9.82 -15.83
CA ILE A 96 5.93 10.07 -14.63
C ILE A 96 5.59 11.44 -14.04
N GLY A 97 5.39 12.47 -14.86
CA GLY A 97 4.98 13.79 -14.40
C GLY A 97 3.62 13.79 -13.71
N LEU A 98 2.65 13.05 -14.25
CA LEU A 98 1.34 12.88 -13.63
C LEU A 98 1.44 12.15 -12.29
N LEU A 99 2.24 11.08 -12.22
CA LEU A 99 2.51 10.34 -10.99
C LEU A 99 3.15 11.25 -9.93
N LEU A 100 4.14 12.05 -10.32
CA LEU A 100 4.81 12.99 -9.41
C LEU A 100 3.82 14.00 -8.82
N LEU A 101 2.94 14.57 -9.64
CA LEU A 101 1.93 15.51 -9.18
C LEU A 101 0.92 14.84 -8.23
N ALA A 102 0.47 13.63 -8.55
CA ALA A 102 -0.42 12.86 -7.69
C ALA A 102 0.23 12.57 -6.33
N ASN A 103 1.50 12.17 -6.31
CA ASN A 103 2.22 11.87 -5.08
C ASN A 103 2.45 13.11 -4.22
N ILE A 104 2.70 14.28 -4.83
CA ILE A 104 2.80 15.55 -4.09
C ILE A 104 1.46 15.89 -3.43
N ALA A 105 0.34 15.65 -4.13
CA ALA A 105 -0.99 15.87 -3.57
C ALA A 105 -1.30 14.91 -2.41
N ASN A 106 -0.95 13.62 -2.54
CA ASN A 106 -1.09 12.64 -1.46
C ASN A 106 -0.25 13.03 -0.23
N LEU A 107 1.03 13.37 -0.44
CA LEU A 107 1.91 13.79 0.65
C LEU A 107 1.37 15.04 1.39
N ALA A 108 0.81 16.00 0.65
CA ALA A 108 0.17 17.17 1.25
C ALA A 108 -1.07 16.80 2.07
N ALA A 109 -1.88 15.86 1.59
CA ALA A 109 -3.04 15.35 2.31
C ALA A 109 -2.63 14.62 3.60
N ASP A 110 -1.58 13.79 3.55
CA ASP A 110 -1.08 13.05 4.71
C ASP A 110 -0.56 13.97 5.79
N ILE A 111 0.31 14.92 5.43
CA ILE A 111 0.85 15.90 6.38
C ILE A 111 -0.27 16.76 6.99
N GLY A 112 -1.26 17.12 6.18
CA GLY A 112 -2.46 17.83 6.64
C GLY A 112 -3.26 17.01 7.66
N ALA A 113 -3.51 15.74 7.36
CA ALA A 113 -4.23 14.81 8.23
C ALA A 113 -3.46 14.55 9.55
N MET A 114 -2.14 14.43 9.51
CA MET A 114 -1.30 14.32 10.71
C MET A 114 -1.41 15.56 11.60
N GLY A 115 -1.39 16.75 11.01
CA GLY A 115 -1.57 18.01 11.75
C GLY A 115 -2.95 18.12 12.40
N GLU A 116 -4.00 17.71 11.70
CA GLU A 116 -5.36 17.64 12.22
C GLU A 116 -5.51 16.60 13.34
N ALA A 117 -4.89 15.43 13.20
CA ALA A 117 -4.86 14.40 14.24
C ALA A 117 -4.20 14.92 15.53
N LEU A 118 -3.07 15.65 15.42
CA LEU A 118 -2.43 16.24 16.60
C LEU A 118 -3.28 17.36 17.21
N ARG A 119 -3.98 18.15 16.40
CA ARG A 119 -4.94 19.14 16.90
C ARG A 119 -6.06 18.49 17.72
N LEU A 120 -6.57 17.34 17.30
CA LEU A 120 -7.59 16.61 18.06
C LEU A 120 -7.09 16.15 19.44
N LEU A 121 -5.80 15.85 19.57
CA LEU A 121 -5.20 15.37 20.82
C LEU A 121 -4.73 16.51 21.75
N ALA A 122 -4.04 17.52 21.21
CA ALA A 122 -3.37 18.56 21.98
C ALA A 122 -4.03 19.95 21.86
N GLY A 123 -5.05 20.10 21.01
CA GLY A 123 -5.59 21.40 20.61
C GLY A 123 -4.60 22.19 19.77
N GLY A 124 -4.87 23.49 19.54
CA GLY A 124 -3.95 24.39 18.85
C GLY A 124 -4.08 24.43 17.31
N PRO A 125 -3.15 25.12 16.63
CA PRO A 125 -3.25 25.38 15.19
C PRO A 125 -2.70 24.22 14.34
N ALA A 126 -3.60 23.48 13.68
CA ALA A 126 -3.25 22.37 12.78
C ALA A 126 -2.20 22.71 11.71
N PRO A 127 -2.20 23.92 11.06
CA PRO A 127 -1.19 24.25 10.06
C PRO A 127 0.25 24.28 10.61
N LEU A 128 0.44 24.67 11.89
CA LEU A 128 1.77 24.67 12.51
C LEU A 128 2.25 23.24 12.77
N TYR A 129 1.34 22.34 13.16
CA TYR A 129 1.67 20.93 13.33
C TYR A 129 1.99 20.26 12.01
N ALA A 130 1.18 20.51 10.97
CA ALA A 130 1.44 20.04 9.62
C ALA A 130 2.84 20.49 9.13
N PHE A 131 3.17 21.78 9.32
CA PHE A 131 4.50 22.28 8.98
C PHE A 131 5.62 21.62 9.81
N GLY A 132 5.39 21.41 11.11
CA GLY A 132 6.32 20.67 11.98
C GLY A 132 6.55 19.23 11.53
N PHE A 133 5.48 18.52 11.18
CA PHE A 133 5.57 17.16 10.64
C PHE A 133 6.27 17.12 9.28
N ALA A 134 6.02 18.10 8.40
CA ALA A 134 6.74 18.21 7.13
C ALA A 134 8.26 18.34 7.34
N LEU A 135 8.67 19.24 8.24
CA LEU A 135 10.09 19.42 8.58
C LEU A 135 10.68 18.17 9.25
N LEU A 136 9.94 17.52 10.15
CA LEU A 136 10.37 16.31 10.82
C LEU A 136 10.56 15.17 9.81
N SER A 137 9.58 14.92 8.94
CA SER A 137 9.66 13.88 7.90
C SER A 137 10.84 14.13 6.97
N LEU A 138 11.03 15.38 6.51
CA LEU A 138 12.18 15.76 5.68
C LEU A 138 13.51 15.54 6.41
N ALA A 139 13.59 15.91 7.69
CA ALA A 139 14.79 15.68 8.49
C ALA A 139 15.07 14.19 8.69
N LEU A 140 14.05 13.37 8.94
CA LEU A 140 14.22 11.92 9.08
C LEU A 140 14.72 11.30 7.77
N GLU A 141 14.18 11.71 6.62
CA GLU A 141 14.59 11.22 5.30
C GLU A 141 16.05 11.59 4.96
N ILE A 142 16.49 12.81 5.31
CA ILE A 142 17.87 13.26 5.03
C ILE A 142 18.89 12.64 6.00
N TRP A 143 18.53 12.50 7.28
CA TRP A 143 19.51 12.22 8.34
C TRP A 143 19.49 10.77 8.85
N VAL A 144 18.41 10.02 8.63
CA VAL A 144 18.25 8.67 9.15
C VAL A 144 18.14 7.65 8.02
N PRO A 145 19.06 6.68 7.91
CA PRO A 145 18.95 5.65 6.89
C PRO A 145 17.73 4.73 7.16
N PHE A 146 16.99 4.42 6.09
CA PHE A 146 15.75 3.62 6.12
C PHE A 146 15.79 2.36 7.01
N PRO A 147 16.85 1.52 6.96
CA PRO A 147 16.90 0.30 7.78
C PRO A 147 16.86 0.55 9.29
N ARG A 148 17.22 1.75 9.76
CA ARG A 148 17.23 2.08 11.19
C ARG A 148 15.85 2.41 11.73
N TYR A 149 14.98 3.07 10.96
CA TYR A 149 13.65 3.46 11.43
C TYR A 149 12.52 2.57 10.90
N ALA A 150 12.76 1.74 9.87
CA ALA A 150 11.78 0.78 9.37
C ALA A 150 11.16 -0.15 10.45
N PRO A 151 11.91 -0.67 11.47
CA PRO A 151 11.31 -1.46 12.54
C PRO A 151 10.30 -0.67 13.39
N LEU A 152 10.54 0.64 13.60
CA LEU A 152 9.63 1.51 14.32
C LEU A 152 8.34 1.72 13.53
N LEU A 153 8.44 1.95 12.21
CA LEU A 153 7.26 2.06 11.35
C LEU A 153 6.41 0.80 11.37
N LYS A 154 7.04 -0.39 11.31
CA LYS A 154 6.34 -1.69 11.45
C LYS A 154 5.66 -1.86 12.81
N LEU A 155 6.19 -1.26 13.87
CA LEU A 155 5.50 -1.24 15.17
C LEU A 155 4.30 -0.28 15.14
N LEU A 156 4.46 0.88 14.51
CA LEU A 156 3.38 1.87 14.38
C LEU A 156 2.21 1.37 13.54
N THR A 157 2.41 0.47 12.57
CA THR A 157 1.29 -0.15 11.85
C THR A 157 0.38 -0.99 12.77
N LEU A 158 0.88 -1.48 13.92
CA LEU A 158 0.03 -2.13 14.92
C LEU A 158 -1.04 -1.18 15.49
N SER A 159 -0.85 0.14 15.38
CA SER A 159 -1.88 1.11 15.77
C SER A 159 -3.14 0.99 14.91
N LEU A 160 -3.08 0.46 13.69
CA LEU A 160 -4.26 0.21 12.85
C LEU A 160 -5.22 -0.80 13.49
N PHE A 161 -4.73 -1.70 14.36
CA PHE A 161 -5.61 -2.60 15.13
C PHE A 161 -6.51 -1.84 16.10
N ALA A 162 -6.22 -0.58 16.44
CA ALA A 162 -7.13 0.26 17.21
C ALA A 162 -8.49 0.44 16.50
N TYR A 163 -8.54 0.44 15.16
CA TYR A 163 -9.80 0.48 14.41
C TYR A 163 -10.62 -0.80 14.59
N VAL A 164 -9.96 -1.97 14.61
CA VAL A 164 -10.63 -3.25 14.90
C VAL A 164 -11.21 -3.24 16.31
N LEU A 165 -10.43 -2.79 17.31
CA LEU A 165 -10.90 -2.65 18.69
C LEU A 165 -12.08 -1.67 18.78
N THR A 166 -12.01 -0.56 18.06
CA THR A 166 -13.09 0.44 18.01
C THR A 166 -14.36 -0.16 17.42
N ALA A 167 -14.26 -0.97 16.35
CA ALA A 167 -15.41 -1.66 15.77
C ALA A 167 -16.07 -2.66 16.73
N LEU A 168 -15.28 -3.33 17.58
CA LEU A 168 -15.80 -4.24 18.60
C LEU A 168 -16.52 -3.50 19.74
N VAL A 169 -16.04 -2.31 20.11
CA VAL A 169 -16.60 -1.50 21.21
C VAL A 169 -17.79 -0.65 20.75
N ALA A 170 -17.80 -0.18 19.50
CA ALA A 170 -18.77 0.79 18.97
C ALA A 170 -20.22 0.27 18.83
N GLN A 171 -20.53 -0.94 19.34
CA GLN A 171 -21.86 -1.57 19.28
C GLN A 171 -22.50 -1.51 17.88
N VAL A 172 -21.74 -1.95 16.87
CA VAL A 172 -22.16 -1.89 15.47
C VAL A 172 -23.46 -2.69 15.25
N PRO A 173 -24.51 -2.10 14.65
CA PRO A 173 -25.77 -2.79 14.39
C PRO A 173 -25.64 -3.71 13.16
N TRP A 174 -24.94 -4.84 13.34
CA TRP A 174 -24.57 -5.81 12.28
C TRP A 174 -25.73 -6.23 11.37
N ARG A 175 -26.96 -6.36 11.93
CA ARG A 175 -28.17 -6.71 11.16
C ARG A 175 -28.56 -5.63 10.14
N SER A 176 -28.35 -4.37 10.46
CA SER A 176 -28.64 -3.24 9.58
C SER A 176 -27.52 -2.96 8.57
N LEU A 177 -26.30 -3.44 8.86
CA LEU A 177 -25.11 -3.24 8.05
C LEU A 177 -25.24 -3.96 6.69
N ALA A 178 -25.80 -5.17 6.69
CA ALA A 178 -26.01 -5.96 5.47
C ALA A 178 -26.84 -5.21 4.42
N TRP A 179 -27.78 -4.35 4.86
CA TRP A 179 -28.62 -3.55 3.97
C TRP A 179 -27.89 -2.34 3.37
N GLN A 180 -26.74 -1.95 3.92
CA GLN A 180 -25.90 -0.84 3.46
C GLN A 180 -24.75 -1.29 2.56
N LEU A 181 -24.65 -2.60 2.30
CA LEU A 181 -23.73 -3.18 1.32
C LEU A 181 -24.15 -2.94 -0.14
N TRP A 182 -25.25 -2.21 -0.37
CA TRP A 182 -25.70 -1.80 -1.69
C TRP A 182 -25.84 -0.28 -1.78
N PRO A 183 -25.40 0.37 -2.88
CA PRO A 183 -25.56 1.81 -3.06
C PRO A 183 -27.05 2.19 -3.09
N ARG A 184 -27.46 3.06 -2.16
CA ARG A 184 -28.84 3.56 -2.05
C ARG A 184 -28.97 5.08 -2.15
N HIS A 185 -27.84 5.78 -2.13
CA HIS A 185 -27.77 7.24 -2.18
C HIS A 185 -27.11 7.68 -3.49
N ALA A 186 -27.61 8.75 -4.09
CA ALA A 186 -27.10 9.28 -5.37
C ALA A 186 -26.98 10.82 -5.36
N GLY A 187 -26.92 11.42 -4.17
CA GLY A 187 -26.74 12.88 -4.05
C GLY A 187 -25.34 13.30 -4.50
N HIS A 188 -25.21 14.53 -5.00
CA HIS A 188 -23.94 15.10 -5.45
C HIS A 188 -22.82 14.94 -4.41
N ASP A 189 -23.06 15.40 -3.17
CA ASP A 189 -22.06 15.35 -2.11
C ASP A 189 -21.67 13.93 -1.69
N TYR A 190 -22.61 12.98 -1.83
CA TYR A 190 -22.34 11.57 -1.60
C TYR A 190 -21.46 11.00 -2.72
N MET A 191 -21.75 11.34 -3.98
CA MET A 191 -20.92 10.92 -5.12
C MET A 191 -19.51 11.51 -5.06
N VAL A 192 -19.34 12.76 -4.60
CA VAL A 192 -18.01 13.36 -4.37
C VAL A 192 -17.22 12.52 -3.36
N VAL A 193 -17.83 12.11 -2.25
CA VAL A 193 -17.17 11.27 -1.25
C VAL A 193 -16.88 9.86 -1.79
N VAL A 194 -17.79 9.26 -2.55
CA VAL A 194 -17.54 7.97 -3.21
C VAL A 194 -16.34 8.08 -4.16
N VAL A 195 -16.27 9.12 -4.99
CA VAL A 195 -15.11 9.35 -5.87
C VAL A 195 -13.83 9.55 -5.08
N ALA A 196 -13.88 10.28 -3.95
CA ALA A 196 -12.73 10.46 -3.07
C ALA A 196 -12.23 9.12 -2.48
N ILE A 197 -13.15 8.26 -2.03
CA ILE A 197 -12.83 6.91 -1.53
C ILE A 197 -12.11 6.10 -2.62
N PHE A 198 -12.67 6.05 -3.82
CA PHE A 198 -12.07 5.27 -4.92
C PHE A 198 -10.72 5.84 -5.36
N GLY A 199 -10.57 7.16 -5.34
CA GLY A 199 -9.33 7.85 -5.69
C GLY A 199 -8.18 7.54 -4.72
N THR A 200 -8.45 7.51 -3.41
CA THR A 200 -7.42 7.23 -2.41
C THR A 200 -7.04 5.74 -2.39
N THR A 201 -8.00 4.84 -2.62
CA THR A 201 -7.83 3.38 -2.59
C THR A 201 -7.05 2.81 -3.78
N ILE A 202 -7.02 3.49 -4.93
CA ILE A 202 -6.33 3.00 -6.14
C ILE A 202 -5.25 4.02 -6.51
N SER A 203 -4.35 4.28 -5.57
CA SER A 203 -3.30 5.28 -5.72
C SER A 203 -2.21 4.79 -6.71
N PRO A 204 -1.90 5.55 -7.78
CA PRO A 204 -0.96 5.10 -8.81
C PRO A 204 0.43 4.74 -8.29
N TYR A 205 0.90 5.36 -7.20
CA TYR A 205 2.22 5.06 -6.64
C TYR A 205 2.33 3.63 -6.13
N LEU A 206 1.24 3.04 -5.62
CA LEU A 206 1.24 1.67 -5.12
C LEU A 206 1.56 0.67 -6.23
N PHE A 207 1.20 0.96 -7.48
CA PHE A 207 1.52 0.11 -8.62
C PHE A 207 3.02 0.08 -8.90
N PHE A 208 3.67 1.25 -8.79
CA PHE A 208 5.11 1.37 -8.96
C PHE A 208 5.84 0.78 -7.76
N TRP A 209 5.31 1.00 -6.55
CA TRP A 209 5.83 0.45 -5.30
C TRP A 209 5.80 -1.08 -5.32
N GLN A 210 4.64 -1.70 -5.52
CA GLN A 210 4.47 -3.16 -5.55
C GLN A 210 5.37 -3.84 -6.59
N ALA A 211 5.48 -3.27 -7.79
CA ALA A 211 6.34 -3.82 -8.83
C ALA A 211 7.83 -3.66 -8.52
N SER A 212 8.23 -2.61 -7.79
CA SER A 212 9.62 -2.36 -7.43
C SER A 212 10.04 -3.19 -6.22
N GLU A 213 9.20 -3.30 -5.19
CA GLU A 213 9.42 -4.16 -4.02
C GLU A 213 9.59 -5.63 -4.43
N GLU A 214 8.75 -6.16 -5.33
CA GLU A 214 8.93 -7.55 -5.80
C GLU A 214 10.20 -7.75 -6.64
N ALA A 215 10.70 -6.69 -7.29
CA ALA A 215 11.99 -6.75 -7.98
C ALA A 215 13.17 -6.66 -7.00
N GLU A 216 13.05 -5.82 -5.96
CA GLU A 216 14.07 -5.66 -4.92
C GLU A 216 14.18 -6.89 -4.01
N GLU A 217 13.04 -7.50 -3.62
CA GLU A 217 13.04 -8.76 -2.88
C GLU A 217 13.66 -9.91 -3.68
N GLU A 218 13.49 -9.91 -5.00
CA GLU A 218 14.13 -10.87 -5.90
C GLU A 218 15.64 -10.65 -5.95
N GLU A 219 16.10 -9.40 -6.13
CA GLU A 219 17.53 -9.06 -6.12
C GLU A 219 18.20 -9.35 -4.77
N ALA A 220 17.47 -9.20 -3.67
CA ALA A 220 17.94 -9.50 -2.32
C ALA A 220 17.98 -11.01 -2.00
N ALA A 221 17.24 -11.84 -2.74
CA ALA A 221 17.15 -13.28 -2.51
C ALA A 221 18.17 -14.04 -3.35
N SER A 222 19.12 -14.72 -2.69
CA SER A 222 20.20 -15.47 -3.36
C SER A 222 19.72 -16.63 -4.25
N ASP A 223 18.49 -17.11 -4.05
CA ASP A 223 17.87 -18.22 -4.77
C ASP A 223 16.78 -17.77 -5.77
N ALA A 224 16.49 -16.47 -5.83
CA ALA A 224 15.52 -15.93 -6.77
C ALA A 224 16.22 -15.43 -8.04
N SER A 225 15.52 -15.56 -9.16
CA SER A 225 15.95 -14.99 -10.45
C SER A 225 14.71 -14.54 -11.22
N PRO A 226 14.80 -13.53 -12.12
CA PRO A 226 13.67 -13.09 -12.92
C PRO A 226 13.05 -14.28 -13.66
N LEU A 227 11.72 -14.39 -13.69
CA LEU A 227 11.07 -15.58 -14.28
C LEU A 227 11.32 -15.71 -15.79
N LEU A 228 11.76 -14.63 -16.46
CA LEU A 228 12.28 -14.70 -17.83
C LEU A 228 13.55 -15.56 -17.95
N LEU A 229 14.34 -15.68 -16.88
CA LEU A 229 15.58 -16.47 -16.82
C LEU A 229 15.38 -17.82 -16.11
N ALA A 230 14.45 -17.87 -15.15
CA ALA A 230 14.18 -19.05 -14.31
C ALA A 230 12.67 -19.41 -14.32
N PRO A 231 12.11 -19.88 -15.46
CA PRO A 231 10.68 -20.16 -15.59
C PRO A 231 10.19 -21.28 -14.67
N GLU A 232 11.08 -22.17 -14.22
CA GLU A 232 10.79 -23.23 -13.26
C GLU A 232 10.33 -22.72 -11.89
N GLN A 233 10.67 -21.48 -11.53
CA GLN A 233 10.25 -20.86 -10.27
C GLN A 233 8.82 -20.28 -10.34
N ALA A 234 8.20 -20.22 -11.52
CA ALA A 234 6.97 -19.47 -11.75
C ALA A 234 5.79 -19.93 -10.88
N GLU A 235 5.56 -21.24 -10.76
CA GLU A 235 4.42 -21.76 -9.99
C GLU A 235 4.53 -21.46 -8.49
N ALA A 236 5.75 -21.53 -7.95
CA ALA A 236 6.02 -21.19 -6.56
C ALA A 236 5.88 -19.68 -6.32
N ALA A 237 6.46 -18.87 -7.21
CA ALA A 237 6.41 -17.40 -7.14
C ALA A 237 4.96 -16.88 -7.24
N PHE A 238 4.17 -17.36 -8.19
CA PHE A 238 2.78 -16.91 -8.36
C PHE A 238 1.89 -17.31 -7.20
N ARG A 239 2.10 -18.50 -6.61
CA ARG A 239 1.36 -18.92 -5.42
C ARG A 239 1.70 -18.06 -4.20
N ARG A 240 2.98 -17.68 -4.06
CA ARG A 240 3.43 -16.75 -3.01
C ARG A 240 2.77 -15.38 -3.21
N ILE A 241 2.89 -14.78 -4.39
CA ILE A 241 2.31 -13.46 -4.70
C ILE A 241 0.81 -13.44 -4.41
N ARG A 242 0.05 -14.43 -4.90
CA ARG A 242 -1.40 -14.48 -4.69
C ARG A 242 -1.76 -14.54 -3.20
N PHE A 243 -0.98 -15.26 -2.41
CA PHE A 243 -1.19 -15.34 -0.97
C PHE A 243 -0.79 -14.04 -0.28
N ASP A 244 0.38 -13.48 -0.59
CA ASP A 244 0.92 -12.27 0.04
C ASP A 244 0.06 -11.05 -0.29
N THR A 245 -0.26 -10.81 -1.57
CA THR A 245 -1.15 -9.71 -1.97
C THR A 245 -2.57 -9.92 -1.47
N GLY A 246 -3.07 -11.16 -1.46
CA GLY A 246 -4.43 -11.45 -0.99
C GLY A 246 -4.60 -11.25 0.53
N VAL A 247 -3.58 -11.58 1.32
CA VAL A 247 -3.58 -11.36 2.77
C VAL A 247 -3.20 -9.93 3.12
N GLY A 248 -2.28 -9.31 2.38
CA GLY A 248 -1.82 -7.95 2.66
C GLY A 248 -2.89 -6.89 2.43
N MET A 249 -3.77 -7.09 1.45
CA MET A 249 -4.81 -6.12 1.08
C MET A 249 -6.13 -6.27 1.88
N VAL A 250 -6.24 -7.26 2.78
CA VAL A 250 -7.45 -7.56 3.55
C VAL A 250 -7.21 -7.31 5.04
#